data_AF-A0A2M7XWY6-F1
#
_entry.id   AF-A0A2M7XWY6-F1
#
_cell.length_a   1.000
_cell.length_b   1.000
_cell.length_c   1.000
_cell.angle_alpha   90.00
_cell.angle_beta   90.00
_cell.angle_gamma   90.00
#
_symmetry.space_group_name_H-M   'P 1'
#
loop_
_entity.id
_entity.type
_entity.pdbx_description
1 polymer ?
#
loop_
_entity_poly.entity_id
_entity_poly.type
_entity_poly.pdbx_seq_one_letter_code
_entity_poly.pdbx_strand_id
1 'polypeptide(L)'
;GWDLETYKKRFEAFGWNVITVDDGHDLKKVYKALSATQIFQKTNKTEKFVFASKPTIILVHTIKGKGVSFLENKEGWHGKPVSKDLLESALKELGDVNLNVRGVINVPNLKLKIKNLKLNKNLKLKIKNYKLGDFVATRLAYGDALLALGDVNKKIVALDAEMSNSTYSEKFAKKFPERYFEMFIAEQNMMTTALGISKLGFIPFASTFAAFLTRGFDQLRMAQYSAPNLKIVGSHCGVSIGPDGPSQMGLEDISMFRSILNSTILYPSDAVSAFKLTQIMADTDGLFYLRTNRKETPVIYDEKEEFHIGGSKIHKSEIRNPKSETNSKSKILKNNKTLMIAAGVTLHEALKAQKELAKSGIEVVVLDVYSVKPIDQVTINQLTHNCHNIIVVEDHYPSGGIGEAVMNLLITNHRSIVTNFIHLCVRKLPRSGSPEELLHYEEIDAEAIIETVKKF
;
A
#
# COMPACT_ATOMS: atom_id res chain seq x y z
N GLY A 1 -7.49 -36.32 -0.23
CA GLY A 1 -8.04 -37.49 0.47
C GLY A 1 -8.16 -37.22 1.97
N TRP A 2 -8.65 -38.19 2.73
CA TRP A 2 -8.93 -38.09 4.17
C TRP A 2 -7.80 -38.60 5.08
N ASP A 3 -6.55 -38.43 4.65
CA ASP A 3 -5.38 -38.83 5.43
C ASP A 3 -5.14 -37.87 6.61
N LEU A 4 -5.96 -38.04 7.66
CA LEU A 4 -5.92 -37.22 8.87
C LEU A 4 -4.56 -37.29 9.58
N GLU A 5 -3.85 -38.42 9.47
CA GLU A 5 -2.56 -38.60 10.13
C GLU A 5 -1.48 -37.75 9.46
N THR A 6 -1.42 -37.72 8.13
CA THR A 6 -0.52 -36.83 7.41
C THR A 6 -0.85 -35.36 7.67
N TYR A 7 -2.13 -34.98 7.66
CA TYR A 7 -2.52 -33.60 7.99
C TYR A 7 -2.12 -33.23 9.42
N LYS A 8 -2.35 -34.13 10.39
CA LYS A 8 -1.96 -33.94 11.78
C LYS A 8 -0.46 -33.69 11.91
N LYS A 9 0.38 -34.56 11.34
CA LYS A 9 1.83 -34.41 11.38
C LYS A 9 2.30 -33.07 10.82
N ARG A 10 1.67 -32.59 9.74
CA ARG A 10 1.99 -31.26 9.17
C ARG A 10 1.69 -30.15 10.16
N PHE A 11 0.51 -30.11 10.77
CA PHE A 11 0.17 -29.06 11.73
C PHE A 11 1.00 -29.13 13.03
N GLU A 12 1.28 -30.33 13.53
CA GLU A 12 2.16 -30.53 14.69
C GLU A 12 3.58 -30.02 14.41
N ALA A 13 4.11 -30.25 13.19
CA ALA A 13 5.40 -29.71 12.77
C ALA A 13 5.44 -28.17 12.73
N PHE A 14 4.30 -27.51 12.49
CA PHE A 14 4.14 -26.06 12.58
C PHE A 14 3.81 -25.57 14.01
N GLY A 15 3.87 -26.46 15.01
CA GLY A 15 3.70 -26.11 16.42
C GLY A 15 2.24 -26.02 16.89
N TRP A 16 1.27 -26.51 16.11
CA TRP A 16 -0.14 -26.49 16.50
C TRP A 16 -0.49 -27.64 17.45
N ASN A 17 -1.49 -27.41 18.29
CA ASN A 17 -2.25 -28.49 18.93
C ASN A 17 -3.25 -29.05 17.91
N VAL A 18 -3.29 -30.37 17.73
CA VAL A 18 -4.14 -31.01 16.72
C VAL A 18 -5.14 -31.94 17.38
N ILE A 19 -6.42 -31.74 17.07
CA ILE A 19 -7.50 -32.65 17.45
C ILE A 19 -8.07 -33.24 16.17
N THR A 20 -8.10 -34.57 16.06
CA THR A 20 -8.71 -35.26 14.92
C THR A 20 -10.12 -35.72 15.26
N VAL A 21 -11.01 -35.63 14.28
CA VAL A 21 -12.37 -36.18 14.33
C VAL A 21 -12.51 -37.11 13.12
N ASP A 22 -12.55 -38.41 13.40
CA ASP A 22 -12.60 -39.50 12.42
C ASP A 22 -13.93 -39.58 11.66
N ASP A 23 -15.01 -39.08 12.27
CA ASP A 23 -16.32 -38.91 11.63
C ASP A 23 -16.91 -37.54 11.98
N GLY A 24 -16.85 -36.64 11.02
CA GLY A 24 -17.42 -35.29 11.12
C GLY A 24 -18.94 -35.23 11.05
N HIS A 25 -19.61 -36.34 10.75
CA HIS A 25 -21.07 -36.43 10.71
C HIS A 25 -21.65 -36.92 12.04
N ASP A 26 -20.80 -37.34 12.98
CA ASP A 26 -21.17 -37.54 14.38
C ASP A 26 -21.00 -36.22 15.16
N LEU A 27 -22.12 -35.51 15.33
CA LEU A 27 -22.14 -34.24 16.08
C LEU A 27 -21.60 -34.37 17.50
N LYS A 28 -21.76 -35.53 18.18
CA LYS A 28 -21.24 -35.71 19.54
C LYS A 28 -19.71 -35.69 19.56
N LYS A 29 -19.07 -36.32 18.56
CA LYS A 29 -17.60 -36.28 18.41
C LYS A 29 -17.11 -34.86 18.10
N VAL A 30 -17.80 -34.16 17.20
CA VAL A 30 -17.47 -32.76 16.85
C VAL A 30 -17.60 -31.84 18.08
N TYR A 31 -18.69 -31.94 18.85
CA TYR A 31 -18.87 -31.16 20.08
C TYR A 31 -17.84 -31.48 21.15
N LYS A 32 -17.45 -32.76 21.28
CA LYS A 32 -16.36 -33.17 22.20
C LYS A 32 -15.03 -32.54 21.80
N ALA A 33 -14.69 -32.54 20.51
CA ALA A 33 -13.47 -31.90 20.00
C ALA A 33 -13.48 -30.38 20.24
N LEU A 34 -14.60 -29.70 19.97
CA LEU A 34 -14.76 -28.27 20.26
C LEU A 34 -14.61 -27.96 21.75
N SER A 35 -15.23 -28.76 22.63
CA SER A 35 -15.17 -28.58 24.09
C SER A 35 -13.75 -28.78 24.63
N ALA A 36 -12.98 -29.70 24.04
CA ALA A 36 -11.59 -29.91 24.41
C ALA A 36 -10.72 -28.65 24.20
N THR A 37 -11.04 -27.80 23.21
CA THR A 37 -10.34 -26.51 23.00
C THR A 37 -10.53 -25.53 24.18
N GLN A 38 -11.68 -25.57 24.85
CA GLN A 38 -11.99 -24.71 26.00
C GLN A 38 -11.31 -25.16 27.29
N ILE A 39 -11.06 -26.48 27.44
CA ILE A 39 -10.38 -27.04 28.62
C ILE A 39 -8.94 -26.52 28.70
N PHE A 40 -8.25 -26.37 27.56
CA PHE A 40 -6.93 -25.74 27.51
C PHE A 40 -6.92 -24.28 27.99
N GLN A 41 -8.08 -23.60 28.06
CA GLN A 41 -8.22 -22.24 28.56
C GLN A 41 -8.60 -22.17 30.06
N LYS A 42 -9.09 -23.26 30.66
CA LYS A 42 -9.66 -23.30 32.03
C LYS A 42 -8.69 -23.75 33.13
N THR A 43 -7.42 -24.03 32.83
CA THR A 43 -6.47 -24.58 33.81
C THR A 43 -5.98 -23.61 34.89
N ASN A 44 -6.38 -22.34 34.89
CA ASN A 44 -6.15 -21.42 36.01
C ASN A 44 -7.48 -21.01 36.66
N LYS A 45 -7.66 -21.31 37.95
CA LYS A 45 -8.87 -21.11 38.79
C LYS A 45 -9.31 -19.64 39.01
N THR A 46 -8.97 -18.73 38.11
CA THR A 46 -9.48 -17.36 38.06
C THR A 46 -10.00 -17.13 36.65
N GLU A 47 -11.16 -16.50 36.49
CA GLU A 47 -11.76 -16.10 35.21
C GLU A 47 -10.89 -15.07 34.43
N LYS A 48 -9.66 -15.46 34.13
CA LYS A 48 -8.78 -14.82 33.15
C LYS A 48 -8.73 -15.76 31.98
N PHE A 49 -9.02 -15.25 30.78
CA PHE A 49 -8.75 -15.97 29.55
C PHE A 49 -7.27 -16.38 29.54
N VAL A 50 -6.98 -17.66 29.78
CA VAL A 50 -5.63 -18.20 29.60
C VAL A 50 -5.50 -18.44 28.11
N PHE A 51 -4.63 -17.67 27.46
CA PHE A 51 -4.26 -17.95 26.08
C PHE A 51 -3.62 -19.33 26.04
N ALA A 52 -4.15 -20.24 25.23
CA ALA A 52 -3.50 -21.52 24.98
C ALA A 52 -2.08 -21.25 24.48
N SER A 53 -1.08 -21.98 24.96
CA SER A 53 0.33 -21.78 24.59
C SER A 53 0.60 -22.08 23.11
N LYS A 54 -0.35 -22.70 22.41
CA LYS A 54 -0.30 -23.07 20.99
C LYS A 54 -1.66 -22.81 20.33
N PRO A 55 -1.69 -22.41 19.04
CA PRO A 55 -2.93 -22.42 18.28
C PRO A 55 -3.45 -23.87 18.15
N THR A 56 -4.77 -24.04 18.11
CA THR A 56 -5.41 -25.36 17.99
C THR A 56 -6.13 -25.48 16.65
N ILE A 57 -5.93 -26.60 15.96
CA ILE A 57 -6.69 -26.98 14.76
C ILE A 57 -7.49 -28.26 15.03
N ILE A 58 -8.72 -28.30 14.53
CA ILE A 58 -9.56 -29.50 14.53
C ILE A 58 -9.64 -30.03 13.10
N LEU A 59 -9.07 -31.21 12.87
CA LEU A 59 -9.09 -31.89 11.58
C LEU A 59 -10.29 -32.83 11.54
N VAL A 60 -11.31 -32.45 10.76
CA VAL A 60 -12.59 -33.16 10.70
C VAL A 60 -12.72 -33.92 9.38
N HIS A 61 -12.91 -35.23 9.46
CA HIS A 61 -13.22 -36.03 8.29
C HIS A 61 -14.68 -35.83 7.87
N THR A 62 -14.90 -35.16 6.73
CA THR A 62 -16.24 -34.95 6.15
C THR A 62 -16.33 -35.52 4.75
N ILE A 63 -17.53 -35.91 4.34
CA ILE A 63 -17.84 -36.36 2.98
C ILE A 63 -18.60 -35.23 2.28
N LYS A 64 -18.07 -34.76 1.15
CA LYS A 64 -18.71 -33.69 0.36
C LYS A 64 -20.03 -34.22 -0.22
N GLY A 65 -21.10 -33.44 -0.07
CA GLY A 65 -22.44 -33.85 -0.51
C GLY A 65 -23.09 -34.94 0.38
N LYS A 66 -22.62 -35.11 1.63
CA LYS A 66 -23.16 -36.12 2.57
C LYS A 66 -24.69 -36.07 2.64
N GLY A 67 -25.31 -37.24 2.63
CA GLY A 67 -26.75 -37.42 2.82
C GLY A 67 -27.56 -37.41 1.53
N VAL A 68 -26.91 -37.24 0.38
CA VAL A 68 -27.55 -37.32 -0.94
C VAL A 68 -26.67 -38.17 -1.86
N SER A 69 -27.14 -39.36 -2.20
CA SER A 69 -26.43 -40.45 -2.88
C SER A 69 -25.74 -40.05 -4.18
N PHE A 70 -26.38 -39.21 -5.00
CA PHE A 70 -25.83 -38.73 -6.28
C PHE A 70 -24.85 -37.55 -6.13
N LEU A 71 -24.75 -36.96 -4.94
CA LEU A 71 -23.77 -35.91 -4.59
C LEU A 71 -22.62 -36.44 -3.73
N GLU A 72 -22.92 -37.42 -2.88
CA GLU A 72 -22.04 -37.90 -1.82
C GLU A 72 -20.75 -38.50 -2.39
N ASN A 73 -19.63 -37.85 -2.08
CA ASN A 73 -18.31 -38.22 -2.57
C ASN A 73 -18.23 -38.30 -4.11
N LYS A 74 -19.03 -37.50 -4.82
CA LYS A 74 -19.00 -37.42 -6.28
C LYS A 74 -18.26 -36.18 -6.75
N GLU A 75 -17.41 -36.37 -7.75
CA GLU A 75 -16.78 -35.27 -8.47
C GLU A 75 -17.79 -34.52 -9.34
N GLY A 76 -17.38 -33.35 -9.87
CA GLY A 76 -18.22 -32.58 -10.81
C GLY A 76 -19.36 -31.78 -10.18
N TRP A 77 -19.59 -31.87 -8.87
CA TRP A 77 -20.66 -31.15 -8.17
C TRP A 77 -20.20 -29.89 -7.40
N HIS A 78 -18.92 -29.56 -7.41
CA HIS A 78 -18.44 -28.34 -6.75
C HIS A 78 -19.02 -27.08 -7.40
N GLY A 79 -19.68 -26.23 -6.61
CA GLY A 79 -20.25 -24.98 -7.10
C GLY A 79 -21.48 -25.15 -8.00
N LYS A 80 -22.04 -26.36 -8.12
CA LYS A 80 -23.24 -26.62 -8.92
C LYS A 80 -24.48 -26.70 -8.01
N PRO A 81 -25.54 -25.93 -8.29
CA PRO A 81 -26.81 -26.11 -7.59
C PRO A 81 -27.44 -27.45 -7.99
N VAL A 82 -28.22 -28.03 -7.08
CA VAL A 82 -29.10 -29.17 -7.40
C VAL A 82 -30.23 -28.67 -8.29
N SER A 83 -30.48 -29.36 -9.40
CA SER A 83 -31.54 -29.01 -10.34
C SER A 83 -32.93 -29.33 -9.78
N LYS A 84 -33.98 -28.71 -10.34
CA LYS A 84 -35.36 -28.87 -9.83
C LYS A 84 -35.86 -30.31 -9.90
N ASP A 85 -35.46 -31.05 -10.93
CA ASP A 85 -35.77 -32.46 -11.14
C ASP A 85 -35.11 -33.40 -10.12
N LEU A 86 -33.94 -33.00 -9.56
CA LEU A 86 -33.22 -33.78 -8.55
C LEU A 86 -33.52 -33.34 -7.11
N LEU A 87 -34.18 -32.19 -6.93
CA LEU A 87 -34.43 -31.58 -5.63
C LEU A 87 -35.30 -32.47 -4.73
N GLU A 88 -36.40 -33.01 -5.27
CA GLU A 88 -37.32 -33.85 -4.50
C GLU A 88 -36.63 -35.13 -4.03
N SER A 89 -35.82 -35.76 -4.90
CA SER A 89 -35.01 -36.92 -4.53
C SER A 89 -34.01 -36.58 -3.42
N ALA A 90 -33.30 -35.45 -3.53
CA ALA A 90 -32.34 -35.03 -2.52
C ALA A 90 -33.00 -34.77 -1.16
N LEU A 91 -34.14 -34.08 -1.13
CA LEU A 91 -34.87 -33.80 0.11
C LEU A 91 -35.39 -35.09 0.75
N LYS A 92 -35.89 -36.03 -0.05
CA LYS A 92 -36.32 -37.34 0.45
C LYS A 92 -35.19 -38.12 1.11
N GLU A 93 -33.97 -38.07 0.57
CA GLU A 93 -32.80 -38.73 1.16
C GLU A 93 -32.30 -38.05 2.43
N LEU A 94 -32.42 -36.72 2.53
CA LEU A 94 -32.08 -35.96 3.75
C LEU A 94 -33.08 -36.18 4.90
N GLY A 95 -34.30 -36.60 4.56
CA GLY A 95 -35.36 -36.90 5.53
C GLY A 95 -36.08 -35.66 6.07
N ASP A 96 -36.96 -35.88 7.04
CA ASP A 96 -37.80 -34.83 7.60
C ASP A 96 -36.98 -33.84 8.44
N VAL A 97 -37.04 -32.56 8.08
CA VAL A 97 -36.41 -31.47 8.84
C VAL A 97 -37.41 -30.92 9.85
N ASN A 98 -37.07 -30.97 11.14
CA ASN A 98 -37.90 -30.36 12.18
C ASN A 98 -37.76 -28.83 12.17
N LEU A 99 -38.67 -28.15 11.47
CA LEU A 99 -38.74 -26.69 11.39
C LEU A 99 -39.23 -26.01 12.68
N ASN A 100 -39.57 -26.77 13.73
CA ASN A 100 -40.01 -26.25 15.03
C ASN A 100 -38.89 -26.14 16.06
N VAL A 101 -37.67 -26.58 15.75
CA VAL A 101 -36.51 -26.36 16.63
C VAL A 101 -36.29 -24.84 16.77
N ARG A 102 -36.29 -24.37 18.02
CA ARG A 102 -36.01 -22.98 18.38
C ARG A 102 -34.85 -22.96 19.36
N GLY A 103 -34.01 -21.94 19.29
CA GLY A 103 -32.88 -21.73 20.20
C GLY A 103 -32.61 -20.25 20.42
N VAL A 104 -32.04 -19.90 21.58
CA VAL A 104 -31.59 -18.54 21.87
C VAL A 104 -30.11 -18.46 21.53
N ILE A 105 -29.75 -17.58 20.60
CA ILE A 105 -28.34 -17.28 20.31
C ILE A 105 -27.87 -16.32 21.39
N ASN A 106 -26.96 -16.78 22.25
CA ASN A 106 -26.31 -15.90 23.20
C ASN A 106 -25.52 -14.82 22.46
N VAL A 107 -25.85 -13.56 22.71
CA VAL A 107 -25.06 -12.45 22.18
C VAL A 107 -23.70 -12.49 22.88
N PRO A 108 -22.58 -12.57 22.13
CA PRO A 108 -21.26 -12.56 22.75
C PRO A 108 -21.10 -11.30 23.60
N ASN A 109 -20.40 -11.42 24.73
CA ASN A 109 -20.11 -10.28 25.59
C ASN A 109 -19.16 -9.31 24.86
N LEU A 110 -19.72 -8.34 24.12
CA LEU A 110 -19.03 -7.33 23.32
C LEU A 110 -18.21 -6.33 24.17
N LYS A 111 -17.86 -6.66 25.42
CA LYS A 111 -16.96 -5.86 26.26
C LYS A 111 -15.55 -5.75 25.70
N LEU A 112 -15.17 -6.56 24.71
CA LEU A 112 -14.03 -6.33 23.81
C LEU A 112 -14.32 -5.17 22.82
N LYS A 113 -14.94 -4.08 23.27
CA LYS A 113 -14.72 -2.81 22.57
C LYS A 113 -13.26 -2.46 22.88
N ILE A 114 -12.49 -2.01 21.90
CA ILE A 114 -11.28 -1.21 22.13
C ILE A 114 -11.73 0.06 22.87
N LYS A 115 -12.14 -0.06 24.13
CA LYS A 115 -12.92 0.96 24.83
C LYS A 115 -12.01 2.02 25.42
N ASN A 116 -10.69 1.87 25.36
CA ASN A 116 -9.73 2.75 26.04
C ASN A 116 -8.46 3.12 25.26
N LEU A 117 -8.32 2.80 23.96
CA LEU A 117 -7.22 3.35 23.15
C LEU A 117 -7.68 4.65 22.49
N LYS A 118 -7.92 5.67 23.32
CA LYS A 118 -8.20 7.02 22.81
C LYS A 118 -6.90 7.61 22.26
N LEU A 119 -7.03 8.39 21.17
CA LEU A 119 -6.00 9.37 20.81
C LEU A 119 -5.71 10.18 22.08
N ASN A 120 -4.46 10.24 22.51
CA ASN A 120 -4.15 11.04 23.70
C ASN A 120 -4.23 12.51 23.28
N LYS A 121 -5.41 13.12 23.40
CA LYS A 121 -5.66 14.52 23.00
C LYS A 121 -4.73 15.52 23.69
N ASN A 122 -4.10 15.13 24.80
CA ASN A 122 -3.16 15.94 25.55
C ASN A 122 -1.72 15.88 24.99
N LEU A 123 -1.39 14.89 24.16
CA LEU A 123 -0.08 14.77 23.52
C LEU A 123 -0.15 15.37 22.11
N LYS A 124 0.58 16.47 21.90
CA LYS A 124 0.83 16.98 20.55
C LYS A 124 1.79 16.04 19.84
N LEU A 125 1.51 15.74 18.58
CA LEU A 125 2.43 15.00 17.72
C LEU A 125 3.76 15.74 17.67
N LYS A 126 4.85 15.06 18.01
CA LYS A 126 6.20 15.62 17.88
C LYS A 126 6.59 15.60 16.42
N ILE A 127 6.47 16.75 15.76
CA ILE A 127 6.94 16.92 14.38
C ILE A 127 8.46 16.96 14.42
N LYS A 128 9.11 16.13 13.59
CA LYS A 128 10.55 16.20 13.41
C LYS A 128 10.85 17.40 12.51
N ASN A 129 11.73 18.28 12.97
CA ASN A 129 12.19 19.41 12.19
C ASN A 129 13.29 18.93 11.24
N TYR A 130 13.01 18.99 9.94
CA TYR A 130 13.97 18.76 8.87
C TYR A 130 14.37 20.11 8.30
N LYS A 131 15.66 20.44 8.26
CA LYS A 131 16.08 21.74 7.74
C LYS A 131 16.07 21.70 6.22
N LEU A 132 15.61 22.80 5.61
CA LEU A 132 15.68 22.98 4.14
C LEU A 132 17.11 22.73 3.65
N GLY A 133 17.24 21.91 2.61
CA GLY A 133 18.53 21.53 2.02
C GLY A 133 19.24 20.36 2.69
N ASP A 134 18.83 19.91 3.88
CA ASP A 134 19.35 18.66 4.46
C ASP A 134 18.99 17.48 3.55
N PHE A 135 19.89 16.50 3.42
CA PHE A 135 19.64 15.28 2.65
C PHE A 135 19.07 14.21 3.55
N VAL A 136 17.84 13.77 3.27
CA VAL A 136 17.12 12.80 4.09
C VAL A 136 16.30 11.88 3.20
N ALA A 137 16.42 10.57 3.38
CA ALA A 137 15.62 9.61 2.63
C ALA A 137 14.16 9.58 3.12
N THR A 138 13.20 9.51 2.19
CA THR A 138 11.77 9.49 2.54
C THR A 138 11.37 8.26 3.37
N ARG A 139 12.05 7.11 3.18
CA ARG A 139 11.89 5.91 4.04
C ARG A 139 12.30 6.16 5.50
N LEU A 140 13.32 6.98 5.74
CA LEU A 140 13.77 7.33 7.10
C LEU A 140 12.72 8.21 7.78
N ALA A 141 12.18 9.17 7.03
CA ALA A 141 11.13 10.07 7.48
C ALA A 141 9.80 9.35 7.75
N TYR A 142 9.47 8.29 7.00
CA TYR A 142 8.39 7.37 7.35
C TYR A 142 8.62 6.74 8.74
N GLY A 143 9.81 6.18 9.00
CA GLY A 143 10.13 5.61 10.31
C GLY A 143 10.06 6.64 11.45
N ASP A 144 10.49 7.88 11.20
CA ASP A 144 10.34 8.99 12.15
C ASP A 144 8.87 9.35 12.42
N ALA A 145 8.04 9.39 11.38
CA ALA A 145 6.62 9.68 11.49
C ALA A 145 5.87 8.56 12.22
N LEU A 146 6.12 7.30 11.87
CA LEU A 146 5.55 6.14 12.52
C LEU A 146 5.85 6.13 14.02
N LEU A 147 7.11 6.44 14.39
CA LEU A 147 7.52 6.58 15.79
C LEU A 147 6.74 7.68 16.52
N ALA A 148 6.63 8.86 15.93
CA ALA A 148 5.92 9.99 16.51
C ALA A 148 4.41 9.72 16.64
N LEU A 149 3.82 9.07 15.64
CA LEU A 149 2.41 8.66 15.66
C LEU A 149 2.15 7.61 16.74
N GLY A 150 3.09 6.68 16.94
CA GLY A 150 3.04 5.69 18.00
C GLY A 150 2.99 6.29 19.41
N ASP A 151 3.60 7.46 19.64
CA ASP A 151 3.55 8.16 20.93
C ASP A 151 2.15 8.66 21.29
N VAL A 152 1.39 9.11 20.29
CA VAL A 152 0.11 9.82 20.51
C VAL A 152 -1.11 8.94 20.25
N ASN A 153 -0.95 7.86 19.48
CA ASN A 153 -2.03 6.96 19.09
C ASN A 153 -1.69 5.49 19.39
N LYS A 154 -2.29 4.96 20.45
CA LYS A 154 -2.12 3.56 20.87
C LYS A 154 -2.76 2.53 19.94
N LYS A 155 -3.61 2.96 18.98
CA LYS A 155 -4.18 2.07 17.97
C LYS A 155 -3.20 1.76 16.85
N ILE A 156 -2.12 2.53 16.73
CA ILE A 156 -1.11 2.28 15.71
C ILE A 156 -0.28 1.07 16.12
N VAL A 157 -0.15 0.16 15.18
CA VAL A 157 0.74 -1.00 15.25
C VAL A 157 1.56 -1.06 13.97
N ALA A 158 2.75 -1.64 14.06
CA ALA A 158 3.65 -1.81 12.94
C ALA A 158 3.83 -3.30 12.63
N LEU A 159 3.84 -3.64 11.36
CA LEU A 159 4.14 -4.97 10.86
C LEU A 159 5.25 -4.81 9.82
N ASP A 160 6.25 -5.68 9.85
CA ASP A 160 7.31 -5.67 8.85
C ASP A 160 7.70 -7.10 8.46
N ALA A 161 8.15 -7.30 7.23
CA ALA A 161 8.50 -8.60 6.68
C ALA A 161 10.03 -8.80 6.63
N GLU A 162 10.68 -8.75 7.79
CA GLU A 162 12.14 -8.89 7.94
C GLU A 162 12.98 -7.80 7.24
N MET A 163 12.41 -6.60 7.05
CA MET A 163 13.05 -5.46 6.36
C MET A 163 13.11 -4.20 7.25
N SER A 164 12.90 -4.33 8.56
CA SER A 164 12.64 -3.19 9.46
C SER A 164 13.80 -2.21 9.61
N ASN A 165 15.04 -2.69 9.46
CA ASN A 165 16.25 -1.86 9.39
C ASN A 165 16.35 -1.04 8.08
N SER A 166 15.66 -1.49 7.03
CA SER A 166 15.70 -0.91 5.69
C SER A 166 14.51 -0.01 5.42
N THR A 167 13.33 -0.36 5.95
CA THR A 167 12.11 0.46 5.96
C THR A 167 12.11 1.49 7.09
N TYR A 168 13.01 1.35 8.07
CA TYR A 168 13.07 2.11 9.32
C TYR A 168 11.88 1.93 10.27
N SER A 169 11.04 0.90 10.06
CA SER A 169 10.02 0.50 11.05
C SER A 169 10.65 -0.01 12.36
N GLU A 170 11.95 -0.37 12.35
CA GLU A 170 12.70 -0.74 13.56
C GLU A 170 12.70 0.35 14.64
N LYS A 171 12.55 1.62 14.27
CA LYS A 171 12.42 2.72 15.23
C LYS A 171 11.20 2.53 16.12
N PHE A 172 10.09 2.14 15.50
CA PHE A 172 8.85 1.82 16.21
C PHE A 172 9.03 0.54 17.04
N ALA A 173 9.66 -0.50 16.47
CA ALA A 173 9.94 -1.76 17.18
C ALA A 173 10.73 -1.55 18.48
N LYS A 174 11.78 -0.73 18.43
CA LYS A 174 12.64 -0.43 19.60
C LYS A 174 11.88 0.28 20.73
N LYS A 175 10.91 1.13 20.40
CA LYS A 175 10.16 1.93 21.38
C LYS A 175 8.86 1.28 21.86
N PHE A 176 8.19 0.54 20.98
CA PHE A 176 6.88 -0.08 21.22
C PHE A 176 6.89 -1.56 20.81
N PRO A 177 7.74 -2.40 21.42
CA PRO A 177 7.88 -3.80 21.05
C PRO A 177 6.57 -4.59 21.18
N GLU A 178 5.65 -4.14 22.04
CA GLU A 178 4.34 -4.75 22.25
C GLU A 178 3.31 -4.42 21.14
N ARG A 179 3.65 -3.48 20.25
CA ARG A 179 2.81 -3.05 19.11
C ARG A 179 3.52 -3.22 17.76
N TYR A 180 4.68 -3.84 17.76
CA TYR A 180 5.41 -4.23 16.57
C TYR A 180 5.28 -5.74 16.38
N PHE A 181 4.99 -6.16 15.16
CA PHE A 181 4.88 -7.56 14.79
C PHE A 181 5.89 -7.87 13.69
N GLU A 182 6.90 -8.66 14.03
CA GLU A 182 7.80 -9.25 13.03
C GLU A 182 7.03 -10.33 12.28
N MET A 183 6.86 -10.14 10.97
CA MET A 183 6.11 -11.05 10.12
C MET A 183 7.00 -12.01 9.36
N PHE A 184 8.34 -11.85 9.47
CA PHE A 184 9.33 -12.61 8.72
C PHE A 184 9.14 -12.43 7.19
N ILE A 185 9.87 -13.20 6.38
CA ILE A 185 9.73 -13.20 4.91
C ILE A 185 8.40 -13.88 4.48
N ALA A 186 7.28 -13.23 4.77
CA ALA A 186 5.92 -13.74 4.54
C ALA A 186 4.91 -12.61 4.24
N GLU A 187 5.14 -11.84 3.18
CA GLU A 187 4.34 -10.65 2.84
C GLU A 187 2.84 -10.97 2.68
N GLN A 188 2.50 -12.14 2.10
CA GLN A 188 1.12 -12.60 2.00
C GLN A 188 0.45 -12.68 3.38
N ASN A 189 1.12 -13.32 4.35
CA ASN A 189 0.61 -13.45 5.70
C ASN A 189 0.60 -12.09 6.43
N MET A 190 1.59 -11.22 6.20
CA MET A 190 1.61 -9.86 6.72
C MET A 190 0.37 -9.07 6.29
N MET A 191 0.01 -9.09 5.00
CA MET A 191 -1.16 -8.38 4.49
C MET A 191 -2.47 -8.90 5.09
N THR A 192 -2.65 -10.22 5.17
CA THR A 192 -3.84 -10.81 5.78
C THR A 192 -3.91 -10.56 7.29
N THR A 193 -2.78 -10.62 7.99
CA THR A 193 -2.69 -10.33 9.43
C THR A 193 -3.03 -8.86 9.70
N ALA A 194 -2.46 -7.93 8.92
CA ALA A 194 -2.78 -6.51 9.00
C ALA A 194 -4.28 -6.28 8.79
N LEU A 195 -4.90 -6.95 7.80
CA LEU A 195 -6.35 -6.84 7.58
C LEU A 195 -7.14 -7.30 8.81
N GLY A 196 -6.82 -8.46 9.37
CA GLY A 196 -7.44 -8.97 10.60
C GLY A 196 -7.30 -8.00 11.77
N ILE A 197 -6.10 -7.45 11.99
CA ILE A 197 -5.83 -6.44 13.02
C ILE A 197 -6.65 -5.16 12.79
N SER A 198 -6.81 -4.71 11.55
CA SER A 198 -7.66 -3.57 11.22
C SER A 198 -9.13 -3.82 11.57
N LYS A 199 -9.63 -5.06 11.39
CA LYS A 199 -11.00 -5.45 11.77
C LYS A 199 -11.22 -5.44 13.28
N LEU A 200 -10.15 -5.59 14.06
CA LEU A 200 -10.21 -5.42 15.52
C LEU A 200 -10.30 -3.95 15.93
N GLY A 201 -9.99 -2.99 15.03
CA GLY A 201 -10.07 -1.54 15.26
C GLY A 201 -8.73 -0.85 15.52
N PHE A 202 -7.61 -1.54 15.25
CA PHE A 202 -6.27 -0.96 15.19
C PHE A 202 -5.99 -0.33 13.82
N ILE A 203 -4.90 0.42 13.72
CA ILE A 203 -4.42 1.10 12.50
C ILE A 203 -3.05 0.51 12.15
N PRO A 204 -3.01 -0.58 11.37
CA PRO A 204 -1.78 -1.25 11.01
C PRO A 204 -1.01 -0.51 9.90
N PHE A 205 0.26 -0.25 10.18
CA PHE A 205 1.27 0.10 9.18
C PHE A 205 2.09 -1.14 8.83
N ALA A 206 1.95 -1.64 7.61
CA ALA A 206 2.68 -2.80 7.11
C ALA A 206 3.74 -2.35 6.10
N SER A 207 5.02 -2.64 6.37
CA SER A 207 6.15 -2.20 5.56
C SER A 207 7.02 -3.34 5.03
N THR A 208 7.45 -3.18 3.78
CA THR A 208 8.48 -4.00 3.12
C THR A 208 9.01 -3.22 1.91
N PHE A 209 9.74 -3.85 0.99
CA PHE A 209 10.12 -3.21 -0.27
C PHE A 209 8.93 -3.17 -1.23
N ALA A 210 8.82 -2.11 -2.02
CA ALA A 210 7.76 -1.92 -2.99
C ALA A 210 7.66 -3.10 -3.97
N ALA A 211 8.82 -3.65 -4.40
CA ALA A 211 8.89 -4.86 -5.23
C ALA A 211 8.21 -6.07 -4.58
N PHE A 212 8.41 -6.29 -3.27
CA PHE A 212 7.88 -7.46 -2.56
C PHE A 212 6.41 -7.36 -2.21
N LEU A 213 5.80 -6.18 -2.30
CA LEU A 213 4.35 -6.03 -2.19
C LEU A 213 3.60 -6.78 -3.31
N THR A 214 4.24 -7.04 -4.45
CA THR A 214 3.71 -7.90 -5.52
C THR A 214 3.39 -9.31 -5.01
N ARG A 215 4.19 -9.83 -4.07
CA ARG A 215 3.98 -11.15 -3.43
C ARG A 215 2.68 -11.20 -2.64
N GLY A 216 2.20 -10.06 -2.12
CA GLY A 216 0.97 -9.92 -1.33
C GLY A 216 -0.22 -9.34 -2.10
N PHE A 217 -0.15 -9.27 -3.44
CA PHE A 217 -1.14 -8.51 -4.21
C PHE A 217 -2.56 -9.10 -4.10
N ASP A 218 -2.73 -10.43 -4.12
CA ASP A 218 -4.07 -11.01 -3.99
C ASP A 218 -4.69 -10.70 -2.62
N GLN A 219 -3.89 -10.67 -1.55
CA GLN A 219 -4.35 -10.29 -0.22
C GLN A 219 -4.76 -8.81 -0.17
N LEU A 220 -4.02 -7.91 -0.81
CA LEU A 220 -4.38 -6.50 -0.94
C LEU A 220 -5.64 -6.30 -1.80
N ARG A 221 -5.74 -7.04 -2.92
CA ARG A 221 -6.92 -7.06 -3.79
C ARG A 221 -8.14 -7.55 -3.03
N MET A 222 -8.03 -8.61 -2.24
CA MET A 222 -9.14 -9.13 -1.43
C MET A 222 -9.49 -8.21 -0.26
N ALA A 223 -8.51 -7.51 0.31
CA ALA A 223 -8.73 -6.57 1.40
C ALA A 223 -9.74 -5.47 1.03
N GLN A 224 -9.80 -5.04 -0.24
CA GLN A 224 -10.73 -4.01 -0.69
C GLN A 224 -12.21 -4.38 -0.46
N TYR A 225 -12.56 -5.67 -0.50
CA TYR A 225 -13.92 -6.17 -0.25
C TYR A 225 -14.24 -6.32 1.24
N SER A 226 -13.28 -5.98 2.11
CA SER A 226 -13.38 -6.15 3.55
C SER A 226 -13.43 -4.80 4.29
N ALA A 227 -13.72 -3.68 3.61
CA ALA A 227 -13.69 -2.32 4.17
C ALA A 227 -12.38 -2.02 4.94
N PRO A 228 -11.22 -2.10 4.28
CA PRO A 228 -9.92 -2.14 4.94
C PRO A 228 -9.54 -0.78 5.54
N ASN A 229 -8.88 -0.81 6.70
CA ASN A 229 -8.11 0.33 7.21
C ASN A 229 -6.63 -0.09 7.27
N LEU A 230 -5.94 0.01 6.15
CA LEU A 230 -4.60 -0.54 5.94
C LEU A 230 -3.65 0.54 5.46
N LYS A 231 -2.49 0.67 6.12
CA LYS A 231 -1.43 1.62 5.74
C LYS A 231 -0.25 0.82 5.23
N ILE A 232 -0.13 0.69 3.92
CA ILE A 232 0.94 -0.08 3.29
C ILE A 232 2.07 0.87 2.92
N VAL A 233 3.30 0.52 3.27
CA VAL A 233 4.48 1.32 2.94
C VAL A 233 5.48 0.46 2.17
N GLY A 234 5.74 0.86 0.93
CA GLY A 234 6.75 0.24 0.07
C GLY A 234 7.97 1.13 0.03
N SER A 235 9.10 0.63 0.53
CA SER A 235 10.41 1.29 0.37
C SER A 235 11.11 0.81 -0.89
N HIS A 236 12.28 1.38 -1.21
CA HIS A 236 13.13 0.88 -2.31
C HIS A 236 12.39 0.87 -3.66
N CYS A 237 11.65 1.94 -3.95
CA CYS A 237 10.97 2.06 -5.23
C CYS A 237 11.93 2.54 -6.34
N GLY A 238 11.67 2.07 -7.55
CA GLY A 238 12.37 2.49 -8.76
C GLY A 238 13.81 1.96 -8.90
N VAL A 239 14.48 2.36 -9.99
CA VAL A 239 15.89 2.04 -10.26
C VAL A 239 16.85 2.80 -9.35
N SER A 240 16.40 3.92 -8.76
CA SER A 240 17.18 4.76 -7.85
C SER A 240 17.64 4.06 -6.56
N ILE A 241 17.27 2.80 -6.33
CA ILE A 241 17.85 1.99 -5.25
C ILE A 241 19.34 1.70 -5.48
N GLY A 242 19.76 1.58 -6.74
CA GLY A 242 21.15 1.33 -7.14
C GLY A 242 21.55 -0.16 -7.17
N PRO A 243 22.58 -0.56 -6.41
CA PRO A 243 23.38 -1.74 -6.72
C PRO A 243 22.69 -3.10 -6.54
N ASP A 244 21.62 -3.17 -5.73
CA ASP A 244 20.89 -4.43 -5.49
C ASP A 244 20.26 -4.99 -6.78
N GLY A 245 19.97 -4.11 -7.76
CA GLY A 245 19.48 -4.52 -9.08
C GLY A 245 17.97 -4.81 -9.11
N PRO A 246 17.47 -5.32 -10.25
CA PRO A 246 16.04 -5.34 -10.58
C PRO A 246 15.16 -6.15 -9.63
N SER A 247 15.70 -7.15 -8.91
CA SER A 247 14.92 -7.97 -7.97
C SER A 247 14.35 -7.18 -6.78
N GLN A 248 14.92 -6.01 -6.47
CA GLN A 248 14.50 -5.16 -5.36
C GLN A 248 13.79 -3.89 -5.83
N MET A 249 13.81 -3.59 -7.14
CA MET A 249 13.26 -2.36 -7.72
C MET A 249 11.73 -2.45 -7.84
N GLY A 250 10.99 -1.69 -7.03
CA GLY A 250 9.55 -1.57 -7.21
C GLY A 250 9.24 -0.71 -8.44
N LEU A 251 8.88 -1.32 -9.57
CA LEU A 251 8.66 -0.62 -10.86
C LEU A 251 7.23 -0.77 -11.41
N GLU A 252 6.41 -1.62 -10.77
CA GLU A 252 5.01 -1.89 -11.09
C GLU A 252 4.08 -1.62 -9.89
N ASP A 253 4.63 -1.08 -8.79
CA ASP A 253 3.94 -0.88 -7.53
C ASP A 253 2.83 0.18 -7.62
N ILE A 254 3.06 1.29 -8.34
CA ILE A 254 2.02 2.30 -8.58
C ILE A 254 0.89 1.68 -9.39
N SER A 255 1.20 0.91 -10.43
CA SER A 255 0.21 0.22 -11.27
C SER A 255 -0.66 -0.74 -10.44
N MET A 256 -0.01 -1.57 -9.63
CA MET A 256 -0.66 -2.54 -8.73
C MET A 256 -1.62 -1.86 -7.76
N PHE A 257 -1.23 -0.77 -7.11
CA PHE A 257 -2.13 -0.07 -6.20
C PHE A 257 -3.18 0.74 -6.95
N ARG A 258 -2.90 1.28 -8.14
CA ARG A 258 -3.91 2.03 -8.93
C ARG A 258 -5.07 1.13 -9.36
N SER A 259 -4.81 -0.15 -9.63
CA SER A 259 -5.85 -1.12 -10.01
C SER A 259 -6.79 -1.52 -8.87
N ILE A 260 -6.45 -1.25 -7.61
CA ILE A 260 -7.35 -1.48 -6.47
C ILE A 260 -8.33 -0.32 -6.39
N LEU A 261 -9.65 -0.57 -6.45
CA LEU A 261 -10.67 0.46 -6.73
C LEU A 261 -10.57 1.70 -5.81
N ASN A 262 -10.63 1.50 -4.49
CA ASN A 262 -10.67 2.56 -3.48
C ASN A 262 -9.33 2.75 -2.76
N SER A 263 -8.21 2.47 -3.43
CA SER A 263 -6.88 2.77 -2.88
C SER A 263 -6.55 4.27 -2.94
N THR A 264 -5.71 4.72 -2.01
CA THR A 264 -5.02 6.02 -2.05
C THR A 264 -3.52 5.80 -2.17
N ILE A 265 -2.86 6.49 -3.09
CA ILE A 265 -1.43 6.34 -3.38
C ILE A 265 -0.75 7.69 -3.18
N LEU A 266 0.20 7.68 -2.26
CA LEU A 266 0.99 8.83 -1.85
C LEU A 266 2.47 8.54 -2.15
N TYR A 267 3.11 9.45 -2.88
CA TYR A 267 4.50 9.35 -3.26
C TYR A 267 5.25 10.63 -2.82
N PRO A 268 5.66 10.71 -1.54
CA PRO A 268 6.39 11.87 -1.03
C PRO A 268 7.70 12.11 -1.77
N SER A 269 8.01 13.39 -1.96
CA SER A 269 9.22 13.82 -2.66
C SER A 269 10.38 14.19 -1.73
N ASP A 270 10.11 14.45 -0.45
CA ASP A 270 11.12 14.75 0.56
C ASP A 270 10.72 14.27 1.97
N ALA A 271 11.56 14.52 2.96
CA ALA A 271 11.29 14.08 4.34
C ALA A 271 10.07 14.74 4.98
N VAL A 272 9.79 16.02 4.66
CA VAL A 272 8.64 16.74 5.22
C VAL A 272 7.34 16.16 4.67
N SER A 273 7.24 16.03 3.34
CA SER A 273 6.08 15.41 2.68
C SER A 273 5.90 13.97 3.15
N ALA A 274 6.96 13.17 3.27
CA ALA A 274 6.87 11.80 3.78
C ALA A 274 6.29 11.74 5.20
N PHE A 275 6.74 12.63 6.08
CA PHE A 275 6.24 12.69 7.44
C PHE A 275 4.76 13.09 7.51
N LYS A 276 4.38 14.17 6.79
CA LYS A 276 3.00 14.70 6.77
C LYS A 276 2.03 13.72 6.11
N LEU A 277 2.42 13.08 5.00
CA LEU A 277 1.59 12.09 4.32
C LEU A 277 1.38 10.84 5.17
N THR A 278 2.40 10.40 5.93
CA THR A 278 2.25 9.30 6.90
C THR A 278 1.26 9.67 8.02
N GLN A 279 1.26 10.93 8.47
CA GLN A 279 0.27 11.44 9.42
C GLN A 279 -1.16 11.39 8.83
N ILE A 280 -1.35 11.89 7.61
CA ILE A 280 -2.65 11.87 6.93
C ILE A 280 -3.18 10.44 6.78
N MET A 281 -2.31 9.49 6.44
CA MET A 281 -2.63 8.06 6.39
C MET A 281 -3.15 7.54 7.74
N ALA A 282 -2.54 7.93 8.85
CA ALA A 282 -2.95 7.50 10.19
C ALA A 282 -4.31 8.06 10.61
N ASP A 283 -4.66 9.25 10.13
CA ASP A 283 -5.89 9.97 10.50
C ASP A 283 -7.08 9.66 9.58
N THR A 284 -6.87 8.94 8.49
CA THR A 284 -7.89 8.68 7.46
C THR A 284 -8.12 7.20 7.26
N ASP A 285 -9.36 6.71 7.34
CA ASP A 285 -9.68 5.30 7.06
C ASP A 285 -9.55 4.97 5.57
N GLY A 286 -9.10 3.75 5.26
CA GLY A 286 -8.98 3.27 3.88
C GLY A 286 -7.73 2.43 3.62
N LEU A 287 -7.56 1.98 2.38
CA LEU A 287 -6.36 1.31 1.90
C LEU A 287 -5.40 2.33 1.30
N PHE A 288 -4.30 2.58 1.99
CA PHE A 288 -3.27 3.52 1.59
C PHE A 288 -2.01 2.79 1.15
N TYR A 289 -1.34 3.36 0.15
CA TYR A 289 0.00 3.02 -0.25
C TYR A 289 0.90 4.26 -0.17
N LEU A 290 1.98 4.17 0.61
CA LEU A 290 3.06 5.17 0.66
C LEU A 290 4.29 4.60 -0.04
N ARG A 291 4.69 5.23 -1.15
CA ARG A 291 5.88 4.88 -1.92
C ARG A 291 7.07 5.69 -1.40
N THR A 292 8.12 5.04 -0.91
CA THR A 292 9.30 5.71 -0.32
C THR A 292 10.61 5.27 -0.99
N ASN A 293 11.57 6.18 -1.10
CA ASN A 293 12.82 6.00 -1.82
C ASN A 293 13.96 5.61 -0.88
N ARG A 294 14.95 4.88 -1.43
CA ARG A 294 16.19 4.52 -0.74
C ARG A 294 17.15 5.70 -0.61
N LYS A 295 17.32 6.42 -1.72
CA LYS A 295 18.23 7.56 -1.90
C LYS A 295 17.81 8.73 -1.04
N GLU A 296 18.77 9.41 -0.43
CA GLU A 296 18.54 10.67 0.26
C GLU A 296 18.30 11.78 -0.76
N THR A 297 17.28 12.59 -0.51
CA THR A 297 16.94 13.74 -1.33
C THR A 297 16.95 15.00 -0.46
N PRO A 298 17.24 16.19 -1.05
CA PRO A 298 17.20 17.42 -0.29
C PRO A 298 15.77 17.70 0.20
N VAL A 299 15.67 18.21 1.43
CA VAL A 299 14.43 18.76 1.98
C VAL A 299 14.09 20.04 1.23
N ILE A 300 12.93 20.08 0.58
CA ILE A 300 12.49 21.19 -0.27
C ILE A 300 11.25 21.90 0.29
N TYR A 301 10.50 21.25 1.18
CA TYR A 301 9.36 21.86 1.87
C TYR A 301 9.74 22.23 3.30
N ASP A 302 9.16 23.33 3.80
CA ASP A 302 9.29 23.72 5.19
C ASP A 302 8.29 22.97 6.09
N GLU A 303 8.49 23.03 7.41
CA GLU A 303 7.64 22.31 8.38
C GLU A 303 6.16 22.75 8.40
N LYS A 304 5.87 23.97 7.91
CA LYS A 304 4.54 24.58 7.86
C LYS A 304 3.80 24.22 6.57
N GLU A 305 4.50 23.70 5.57
CA GLU A 305 3.90 23.23 4.33
C GLU A 305 2.80 22.20 4.62
N GLU A 306 1.63 22.43 4.03
CA GLU A 306 0.44 21.60 4.21
C GLU A 306 0.25 20.63 3.06
N PHE A 307 -0.21 19.43 3.34
CA PHE A 307 -0.49 18.40 2.35
C PHE A 307 -1.92 17.87 2.55
N HIS A 308 -2.56 17.45 1.46
CA HIS A 308 -3.85 16.79 1.52
C HIS A 308 -3.94 15.70 0.44
N ILE A 309 -4.81 14.71 0.65
CA ILE A 309 -5.09 13.68 -0.36
C ILE A 309 -5.66 14.38 -1.60
N GLY A 310 -5.21 13.96 -2.79
CA GLY A 310 -5.62 14.58 -4.06
C GLY A 310 -4.94 15.91 -4.36
N GLY A 311 -3.89 16.29 -3.64
CA GLY A 311 -3.15 17.53 -3.88
C GLY A 311 -1.83 17.34 -4.63
N SER A 312 -1.24 18.48 -5.00
CA SER A 312 0.06 18.60 -5.65
C SER A 312 0.77 19.89 -5.20
N LYS A 313 2.05 20.09 -5.58
CA LYS A 313 2.79 21.34 -5.31
C LYS A 313 3.44 21.88 -6.58
N ILE A 314 3.27 23.18 -6.80
CA ILE A 314 3.77 23.88 -7.98
C ILE A 314 5.11 24.55 -7.65
N HIS A 315 6.14 24.27 -8.46
CA HIS A 315 7.44 24.92 -8.43
C HIS A 315 7.63 25.71 -9.73
N LYS A 316 7.84 27.03 -9.62
CA LYS A 316 8.02 27.93 -10.76
C LYS A 316 9.48 28.34 -10.88
N SER A 317 9.99 28.43 -12.11
CA SER A 317 11.36 28.88 -12.35
C SER A 317 11.53 30.35 -11.98
N GLU A 318 12.60 30.68 -11.24
CA GLU A 318 13.04 32.06 -11.05
C GLU A 318 13.92 32.50 -12.22
N ILE A 319 13.33 33.13 -13.23
CA ILE A 319 14.12 33.77 -14.28
C ILE A 319 14.57 35.14 -13.75
N ARG A 320 15.87 35.30 -13.52
CA ARG A 320 16.46 36.64 -13.32
C ARG A 320 16.32 37.39 -14.64
N ASN A 321 15.39 38.35 -14.70
CA ASN A 321 15.28 39.27 -15.83
C ASN A 321 16.66 39.84 -16.19
N PRO A 322 17.21 39.55 -17.38
CA PRO A 322 18.21 40.43 -17.95
C PRO A 322 17.47 41.75 -18.20
N LYS A 323 18.01 42.84 -17.66
CA LYS A 323 17.48 44.18 -17.89
C LYS A 323 17.20 44.38 -19.38
N SER A 324 15.98 44.81 -19.68
CA SER A 324 15.59 45.60 -20.85
C SER A 324 16.71 45.82 -21.88
N GLU A 325 16.72 45.03 -22.95
CA GLU A 325 17.17 45.53 -24.24
C GLU A 325 16.08 45.27 -25.27
N THR A 326 15.38 46.37 -25.53
CA THR A 326 14.62 46.63 -26.74
C THR A 326 15.45 46.27 -27.97
N ASN A 327 15.19 45.12 -28.57
CA ASN A 327 15.28 44.99 -30.02
C ASN A 327 14.29 43.95 -30.53
N SER A 328 13.39 44.46 -31.37
CA SER A 328 12.25 43.83 -32.01
C SER A 328 12.65 42.63 -32.86
N LYS A 329 12.78 41.45 -32.23
CA LYS A 329 12.65 40.11 -32.85
C LYS A 329 12.25 39.00 -31.85
N SER A 330 12.22 39.30 -30.54
CA SER A 330 11.90 38.34 -29.46
C SER A 330 10.43 38.33 -29.00
N LYS A 331 9.50 38.82 -29.83
CA LYS A 331 8.05 38.80 -29.51
C LYS A 331 7.36 37.46 -29.81
N ILE A 332 8.13 36.40 -30.08
CA ILE A 332 7.64 35.03 -30.38
C ILE A 332 7.65 34.12 -29.14
N LEU A 333 8.19 34.54 -27.98
CA LEU A 333 8.15 33.74 -26.73
C LEU A 333 6.86 33.91 -25.91
N LYS A 334 5.74 34.28 -26.54
CA LYS A 334 4.41 34.20 -25.92
C LYS A 334 3.77 32.85 -26.29
N ASN A 335 3.68 31.95 -25.32
CA ASN A 335 2.59 30.96 -25.10
C ASN A 335 2.89 29.44 -25.06
N ASN A 336 4.12 28.94 -25.03
CA ASN A 336 4.35 27.48 -24.89
C ASN A 336 5.23 27.13 -23.68
N LYS A 337 4.70 27.32 -22.46
CA LYS A 337 5.38 26.83 -21.25
C LYS A 337 5.34 25.31 -21.21
N THR A 338 6.44 24.69 -20.79
CA THR A 338 6.47 23.25 -20.53
C THR A 338 6.09 22.96 -19.08
N LEU A 339 5.14 22.06 -18.89
CA LEU A 339 4.75 21.51 -17.60
C LEU A 339 5.47 20.17 -17.41
N MET A 340 6.35 20.11 -16.42
CA MET A 340 7.03 18.89 -15.98
C MET A 340 6.30 18.34 -14.76
N ILE A 341 5.83 17.10 -14.83
CA ILE A 341 5.08 16.43 -13.75
C ILE A 341 5.93 15.28 -13.24
N ALA A 342 6.23 15.27 -11.95
CA ALA A 342 7.12 14.29 -11.33
C ALA A 342 6.78 14.06 -9.85
N ALA A 343 7.35 13.03 -9.24
CA ALA A 343 7.23 12.74 -7.81
C ALA A 343 8.42 11.90 -7.31
N GLY A 344 8.70 11.95 -6.01
CA GLY A 344 9.83 11.22 -5.43
C GLY A 344 11.16 11.70 -6.00
N VAL A 345 12.04 10.75 -6.34
CA VAL A 345 13.37 11.04 -6.89
C VAL A 345 13.34 11.84 -8.20
N THR A 346 12.36 11.62 -9.09
CA THR A 346 12.30 12.33 -10.37
C THR A 346 11.86 13.79 -10.22
N LEU A 347 11.22 14.16 -9.10
CA LEU A 347 10.98 15.57 -8.81
C LEU A 347 12.29 16.34 -8.67
N HIS A 348 13.28 15.76 -7.99
CA HIS A 348 14.59 16.39 -7.80
C HIS A 348 15.33 16.54 -9.12
N GLU A 349 15.22 15.55 -10.02
CA GLU A 349 15.77 15.64 -11.37
C GLU A 349 15.04 16.71 -12.20
N ALA A 350 13.72 16.83 -12.09
CA ALA A 350 12.95 17.90 -12.74
C ALA A 350 13.30 19.29 -12.20
N LEU A 351 13.54 19.45 -10.90
CA LEU A 351 13.97 20.71 -10.29
C LEU A 351 15.40 21.10 -10.71
N LYS A 352 16.31 20.13 -10.84
CA LYS A 352 17.64 20.34 -11.42
C LYS A 352 17.53 20.80 -12.88
N ALA A 353 16.73 20.13 -13.68
CA ALA A 353 16.46 20.49 -15.06
C ALA A 353 15.87 21.91 -15.17
N GLN A 354 14.87 22.24 -14.36
CA GLN A 354 14.26 23.57 -14.29
C GLN A 354 15.31 24.65 -14.02
N LYS A 355 16.20 24.43 -13.05
CA LYS A 355 17.29 25.36 -12.71
C LYS A 355 18.25 25.58 -13.88
N GLU A 356 18.60 24.52 -14.61
CA GLU A 356 19.51 24.62 -15.76
C GLU A 356 18.85 25.30 -16.97
N LEU A 357 17.59 24.95 -17.25
CA LEU A 357 16.79 25.58 -18.30
C LEU A 357 16.59 27.07 -18.06
N ALA A 358 16.39 27.48 -16.81
CA ALA A 358 16.27 28.89 -16.43
C ALA A 358 17.55 29.70 -16.74
N LYS A 359 18.75 29.10 -16.62
CA LYS A 359 20.01 29.76 -17.03
C LYS A 359 20.05 30.03 -18.53
N SER A 360 19.38 29.20 -19.32
CA SER A 360 19.22 29.35 -20.78
C SER A 360 18.01 30.21 -21.16
N GLY A 361 17.33 30.85 -20.20
CA GLY A 361 16.14 31.66 -20.45
C GLY A 361 14.87 30.87 -20.78
N ILE A 362 14.85 29.55 -20.56
CA ILE A 362 13.69 28.69 -20.82
C ILE A 362 12.86 28.57 -19.53
N GLU A 363 11.62 29.06 -19.58
CA GLU A 363 10.68 28.99 -18.45
C GLU A 363 9.93 27.65 -18.45
N VAL A 364 9.97 26.94 -17.33
CA VAL A 364 9.22 25.68 -17.13
C VAL A 364 8.54 25.66 -15.76
N VAL A 365 7.40 24.97 -15.69
CA VAL A 365 6.68 24.72 -14.44
C VAL A 365 6.92 23.27 -14.03
N VAL A 366 7.28 23.03 -12.78
CA VAL A 366 7.39 21.68 -12.21
C VAL A 366 6.23 21.45 -11.26
N LEU A 367 5.57 20.31 -11.37
CA LEU A 367 4.48 19.88 -10.51
C LEU A 367 4.88 18.61 -9.76
N ASP A 368 4.96 18.70 -8.43
CA ASP A 368 5.08 17.56 -7.54
C ASP A 368 3.71 16.93 -7.33
N VAL A 369 3.48 15.77 -7.97
CA VAL A 369 2.24 15.00 -7.84
C VAL A 369 2.35 13.96 -6.72
N TYR A 370 2.62 14.44 -5.51
CA TYR A 370 2.76 13.59 -4.33
C TYR A 370 1.51 12.73 -4.04
N SER A 371 0.33 13.14 -4.50
CA SER A 371 -0.87 12.30 -4.51
C SER A 371 -1.10 11.75 -5.92
N VAL A 372 -0.72 10.49 -6.13
CA VAL A 372 -0.84 9.82 -7.44
C VAL A 372 -2.26 9.29 -7.67
N LYS A 373 -2.94 8.88 -6.59
CA LYS A 373 -4.35 8.47 -6.60
C LYS A 373 -5.01 8.87 -5.27
N PRO A 374 -6.08 9.66 -5.27
CA PRO A 374 -6.55 10.48 -6.39
C PRO A 374 -5.46 11.47 -6.82
N ILE A 375 -5.39 11.75 -8.13
CA ILE A 375 -4.49 12.77 -8.66
C ILE A 375 -5.13 14.16 -8.55
N ASP A 376 -4.33 15.22 -8.43
CA ASP A 376 -4.80 16.61 -8.35
C ASP A 376 -5.35 17.11 -9.70
N GLN A 377 -6.60 16.73 -9.97
CA GLN A 377 -7.27 17.05 -11.21
C GLN A 377 -7.43 18.56 -11.41
N VAL A 378 -7.67 19.30 -10.33
CA VAL A 378 -7.94 20.74 -10.39
C VAL A 378 -6.68 21.48 -10.84
N THR A 379 -5.55 21.24 -10.17
CA THR A 379 -4.30 21.92 -10.49
C THR A 379 -3.76 21.51 -11.85
N ILE A 380 -3.79 20.22 -12.19
CA ILE A 380 -3.33 19.75 -13.51
C ILE A 380 -4.16 20.37 -14.63
N ASN A 381 -5.49 20.41 -14.49
CA ASN A 381 -6.34 21.06 -15.48
C ASN A 381 -6.02 22.56 -15.60
N GLN A 382 -5.82 23.27 -14.49
CA GLN A 382 -5.46 24.70 -14.53
C GLN A 382 -4.13 24.95 -15.23
N LEU A 383 -3.09 24.17 -14.93
CA LEU A 383 -1.76 24.34 -15.52
C LEU A 383 -1.74 24.04 -17.01
N THR A 384 -2.50 23.03 -17.45
CA THR A 384 -2.57 22.60 -18.85
C THR A 384 -3.37 23.54 -19.75
N HIS A 385 -4.03 24.58 -19.20
CA HIS A 385 -4.53 25.71 -20.02
C HIS A 385 -3.40 26.60 -20.54
N ASN A 386 -2.29 26.68 -19.80
CA ASN A 386 -1.20 27.61 -20.08
C ASN A 386 0.08 26.90 -20.53
N CYS A 387 0.12 25.57 -20.40
CA CYS A 387 1.25 24.74 -20.77
C CYS A 387 0.83 23.74 -21.84
N HIS A 388 1.32 23.93 -23.07
CA HIS A 388 0.98 23.11 -24.23
C HIS A 388 1.93 21.92 -24.44
N ASN A 389 3.08 21.94 -23.75
CA ASN A 389 4.03 20.85 -23.69
C ASN A 389 3.97 20.23 -22.29
N ILE A 390 3.70 18.93 -22.21
CA ILE A 390 3.65 18.19 -20.95
C ILE A 390 4.72 17.10 -21.00
N ILE A 391 5.58 17.08 -19.98
CA ILE A 391 6.54 16.00 -19.75
C ILE A 391 6.18 15.37 -18.41
N VAL A 392 5.88 14.08 -18.40
CA VAL A 392 5.77 13.30 -17.17
C VAL A 392 7.04 12.48 -17.00
N VAL A 393 7.66 12.54 -15.82
CA VAL A 393 8.90 11.82 -15.51
C VAL A 393 8.70 10.96 -14.27
N GLU A 394 8.87 9.66 -14.40
CA GLU A 394 8.71 8.73 -13.27
C GLU A 394 9.71 7.58 -13.26
N ASP A 395 10.18 7.25 -12.06
CA ASP A 395 10.99 6.05 -11.77
C ASP A 395 10.05 4.85 -11.53
N HIS A 396 9.38 4.43 -12.61
CA HIS A 396 8.37 3.37 -12.69
C HIS A 396 8.20 2.95 -14.17
N TYR A 397 7.67 1.75 -14.43
CA TYR A 397 7.33 1.31 -15.79
C TYR A 397 6.24 2.18 -16.43
N PRO A 398 6.12 2.19 -17.78
CA PRO A 398 5.15 3.03 -18.48
C PRO A 398 3.69 2.70 -18.09
N SER A 399 3.39 1.41 -17.94
CA SER A 399 2.01 0.95 -17.74
C SER A 399 1.54 1.16 -16.31
N GLY A 400 0.40 1.83 -16.18
CA GLY A 400 -0.26 2.05 -14.92
C GLY A 400 0.42 3.07 -14.00
N GLY A 401 1.41 3.83 -14.47
CA GLY A 401 2.12 4.85 -13.68
C GLY A 401 1.43 6.22 -13.59
N ILE A 402 2.22 7.23 -13.23
CA ILE A 402 1.83 8.66 -13.21
C ILE A 402 1.49 9.15 -14.63
N GLY A 403 2.29 8.77 -15.62
CA GLY A 403 2.11 9.16 -17.03
C GLY A 403 0.74 8.77 -17.56
N GLU A 404 0.33 7.51 -17.37
CA GLU A 404 -1.02 7.06 -17.75
C GLU A 404 -2.12 7.70 -16.89
N ALA A 405 -1.87 8.00 -15.62
CA ALA A 405 -2.85 8.70 -14.78
C ALA A 405 -3.12 10.12 -15.28
N VAL A 406 -2.06 10.87 -15.64
CA VAL A 406 -2.15 12.20 -16.24
C VAL A 406 -2.80 12.10 -17.62
N MET A 407 -2.35 11.18 -18.48
CA MET A 407 -2.92 11.01 -19.82
C MET A 407 -4.43 10.74 -19.77
N ASN A 408 -4.87 9.83 -18.90
CA ASN A 408 -6.29 9.53 -18.73
C ASN A 408 -7.09 10.75 -18.27
N LEU A 409 -6.54 11.57 -17.36
CA LEU A 409 -7.16 12.83 -16.93
C LEU A 409 -7.32 13.81 -18.10
N LEU A 410 -6.28 13.96 -18.92
CA LEU A 410 -6.31 14.84 -20.08
C LEU A 410 -7.37 14.39 -21.10
N ILE A 411 -7.43 13.10 -21.42
CA ILE A 411 -8.42 12.53 -22.33
C ILE A 411 -9.84 12.73 -21.79
N THR A 412 -10.07 12.39 -20.52
CA THR A 412 -11.39 12.47 -19.87
C THR A 412 -11.92 13.90 -19.83
N ASN A 413 -11.05 14.89 -19.63
CA ASN A 413 -11.44 16.30 -19.60
C ASN A 413 -11.46 16.97 -20.99
N HIS A 414 -11.46 16.18 -22.07
CA HIS A 414 -11.41 16.66 -23.46
C HIS A 414 -10.25 17.65 -23.71
N ARG A 415 -9.13 17.46 -23.00
CA ARG A 415 -7.89 18.21 -23.17
C ARG A 415 -6.99 17.60 -24.23
N SER A 416 -7.55 16.89 -25.21
CA SER A 416 -6.84 16.37 -26.39
C SER A 416 -6.25 17.46 -27.30
N ILE A 417 -6.18 18.71 -26.82
CA ILE A 417 -5.51 19.88 -27.41
C ILE A 417 -4.11 20.09 -26.81
N VAL A 418 -3.65 19.26 -25.84
CA VAL A 418 -2.22 19.21 -25.49
C VAL A 418 -1.46 18.81 -26.75
N THR A 419 -0.70 19.76 -27.31
CA THR A 419 0.01 19.56 -28.58
C THR A 419 1.12 18.54 -28.45
N ASN A 420 1.77 18.46 -27.28
CA ASN A 420 2.87 17.54 -27.04
C ASN A 420 2.79 16.91 -25.63
N PHE A 421 2.71 15.59 -25.56
CA PHE A 421 2.83 14.82 -24.32
C PHE A 421 4.00 13.84 -24.44
N ILE A 422 4.98 13.96 -23.54
CA ILE A 422 6.12 13.05 -23.45
C ILE A 422 6.14 12.37 -22.09
N HIS A 423 6.41 11.07 -22.09
CA HIS A 423 6.48 10.24 -20.89
C HIS A 423 7.84 9.58 -20.77
N LEU A 424 8.68 10.17 -19.91
CA LEU A 424 9.97 9.65 -19.52
C LEU A 424 9.77 8.68 -18.35
N CYS A 425 10.12 7.42 -18.57
CA CYS A 425 9.86 6.32 -17.64
C CYS A 425 10.84 5.18 -17.91
N VAL A 426 10.92 4.24 -16.97
CA VAL A 426 11.78 3.07 -17.07
C VAL A 426 11.28 2.18 -18.21
N ARG A 427 12.11 1.96 -19.23
CA ARG A 427 11.75 1.18 -20.43
C ARG A 427 12.78 0.12 -20.77
N LYS A 428 14.00 0.27 -20.28
CA LYS A 428 15.08 -0.68 -20.50
C LYS A 428 15.04 -1.71 -19.38
N LEU A 429 15.72 -2.84 -19.59
CA LEU A 429 15.83 -3.87 -18.55
C LEU A 429 16.74 -3.30 -17.44
N PRO A 430 16.23 -3.09 -16.21
CA PRO A 430 17.03 -2.47 -15.16
C PRO A 430 18.21 -3.36 -14.75
N ARG A 431 19.28 -2.73 -14.26
CA ARG A 431 20.55 -3.38 -13.91
C ARG A 431 21.05 -2.88 -12.56
N SER A 432 22.12 -3.50 -12.06
CA SER A 432 22.88 -2.95 -10.94
C SER A 432 23.78 -1.80 -11.41
N GLY A 433 23.83 -0.73 -10.63
CA GLY A 433 24.65 0.45 -10.88
C GLY A 433 24.49 1.46 -9.76
N SER A 434 25.17 2.60 -9.83
CA SER A 434 24.85 3.72 -8.94
C SER A 434 23.45 4.28 -9.28
N PRO A 435 22.72 4.85 -8.31
CA PRO A 435 21.43 5.49 -8.59
C PRO A 435 21.48 6.51 -9.73
N GLU A 436 22.55 7.30 -9.83
CA GLU A 436 22.76 8.30 -10.87
C GLU A 436 22.92 7.66 -12.25
N GLU A 437 23.78 6.64 -12.37
CA GLU A 437 23.98 5.91 -13.63
C GLU A 437 22.69 5.23 -14.11
N LEU A 438 21.87 4.71 -13.19
CA LEU A 438 20.63 4.04 -13.53
C LEU A 438 19.53 5.01 -13.98
N LEU A 439 19.39 6.16 -13.32
CA LEU A 439 18.47 7.21 -13.76
C LEU A 439 18.85 7.73 -15.15
N HIS A 440 20.15 7.92 -15.39
CA HIS A 440 20.69 8.31 -16.70
C HIS A 440 20.47 7.21 -17.75
N TYR A 441 20.76 5.95 -17.40
CA TYR A 441 20.54 4.79 -18.28
C TYR A 441 19.08 4.70 -18.72
N GLU A 442 18.12 4.92 -17.82
CA GLU A 442 16.68 4.89 -18.12
C GLU A 442 16.15 6.20 -18.72
N GLU A 443 16.99 7.21 -18.94
CA GLU A 443 16.61 8.52 -19.52
C GLU A 443 15.53 9.26 -18.69
N ILE A 444 15.64 9.17 -17.36
CA ILE A 444 14.73 9.82 -16.40
C ILE A 444 15.47 10.77 -15.44
N ASP A 445 16.70 11.15 -15.79
CA ASP A 445 17.53 12.12 -15.07
C ASP A 445 17.35 13.55 -15.60
N ALA A 446 18.02 14.52 -14.97
CA ALA A 446 17.93 15.92 -15.36
C ALA A 446 18.39 16.18 -16.81
N GLU A 447 19.39 15.45 -17.30
CA GLU A 447 19.90 15.62 -18.67
C GLU A 447 18.85 15.23 -19.71
N ALA A 448 18.26 14.04 -19.59
CA ALA A 448 17.19 13.59 -20.49
C ALA A 448 15.98 14.53 -20.47
N ILE A 449 15.64 15.09 -19.31
CA ILE A 449 14.57 16.09 -19.18
C ILE A 449 14.92 17.37 -19.96
N ILE A 450 16.13 17.91 -19.78
CA ILE A 450 16.59 19.13 -20.47
C ILE A 450 16.58 18.93 -21.99
N GLU A 451 17.13 17.82 -22.47
CA GLU A 451 17.13 17.47 -23.89
C GLU A 451 15.70 17.38 -24.45
N THR A 452 14.79 16.78 -23.68
CA THR A 452 13.38 16.66 -24.06
C THR A 452 12.71 18.03 -24.15
N VAL A 453 12.93 18.91 -23.17
CA VAL A 453 12.38 20.28 -23.20
C VAL A 453 12.90 21.06 -24.41
N LYS A 454 14.19 20.95 -24.75
CA LYS A 454 14.81 21.67 -25.87
C LYS A 454 14.38 21.18 -27.27
N LYS A 455 13.67 20.05 -27.37
CA LYS A 455 13.09 19.56 -28.63
C LYS A 455 11.79 20.29 -29.02
N PHE A 456 11.16 21.01 -28.07
CA PHE A 456 10.02 21.88 -28.29
C PHE A 456 10.46 23.30 -28.60
#